data_AF-A0A958RBZ7-F1
#
_entry.id   AF-A0A958RBZ7-F1
#
_cell.length_a   1.000
_cell.length_b   1.000
_cell.length_c   1.000
_cell.angle_alpha   90.00
_cell.angle_beta   90.00
_cell.angle_gamma   90.00
#
_symmetry.space_group_name_H-M   'P 1'
#
loop_
_entity.id
_entity.type
_entity.pdbx_description
1 polymer ?
#
loop_
_entity_poly.entity_id
_entity_poly.type
_entity_poly.pdbx_seq_one_letter_code
_entity_poly.pdbx_strand_id
1 'polypeptide(L)'
;MLLIAYYFSLPGALFHEPLSTVIESADGKLLGAKIAGDGQWRFPEVDSVPYKFKQCIVYFEDEYFYRHPGFNPVSIGKSIVKNIKEGRIVRGGSTLTQQVIRLSRKGKKRTYPEKFLEIILATRLEL
;
A
#
# COMPACT_ATOMS: atom_id res chain seq x y z
N MET A 1 15.16 18.55 -15.66
CA MET A 1 15.11 17.08 -15.89
C MET A 1 14.57 16.30 -14.69
N LEU A 2 15.12 16.45 -13.49
CA LEU A 2 14.71 15.61 -12.33
C LEU A 2 13.24 15.75 -11.91
N LEU A 3 12.69 16.97 -11.88
CA LEU A 3 11.27 17.19 -11.55
C LEU A 3 10.32 16.58 -12.59
N ILE A 4 10.68 16.67 -13.87
CA ILE A 4 9.94 16.05 -14.97
C ILE A 4 9.99 14.52 -14.80
N ALA A 5 11.17 13.96 -14.57
CA ALA A 5 11.34 12.53 -14.34
C ALA A 5 10.55 12.05 -13.09
N TYR A 6 10.54 12.84 -12.01
CA TYR A 6 9.72 12.56 -10.83
C TYR A 6 8.23 12.59 -11.15
N TYR A 7 7.77 13.62 -11.87
CA TYR A 7 6.37 13.77 -12.25
C TYR A 7 5.87 12.57 -13.09
N PHE A 8 6.70 12.08 -14.01
CA PHE A 8 6.43 10.92 -14.86
C PHE A 8 6.92 9.58 -14.29
N SER A 9 7.30 9.51 -13.00
CA SER A 9 7.88 8.30 -12.40
C SER A 9 6.87 7.18 -12.12
N LEU A 10 5.57 7.47 -12.15
CA LEU A 10 4.49 6.49 -11.99
C LEU A 10 3.62 6.40 -13.27
N PRO A 11 3.18 5.19 -13.64
CA PRO A 11 2.20 5.02 -14.71
C PRO A 11 0.81 5.52 -14.27
N GLY A 12 -0.07 5.79 -15.23
CA GLY A 12 -1.46 6.23 -14.95
C GLY A 12 -2.30 5.18 -14.19
N ALA A 13 -2.06 3.89 -14.46
CA ALA A 13 -2.62 2.78 -13.70
C ALA A 13 -1.50 1.99 -13.01
N LEU A 14 -1.60 1.82 -11.70
CA LEU A 14 -0.59 1.07 -10.92
C LEU A 14 -0.77 -0.45 -11.03
N PHE A 15 -2.01 -0.90 -11.24
CA PHE A 15 -2.38 -2.31 -11.24
C PHE A 15 -3.05 -2.67 -12.56
N HIS A 16 -2.65 -3.80 -13.12
CA HIS A 16 -3.21 -4.37 -14.36
C HIS A 16 -3.59 -5.85 -14.18
N GLU A 17 -3.51 -6.33 -12.94
CA GLU A 17 -3.81 -7.70 -12.55
C GLU A 17 -5.32 -7.98 -12.67
N PRO A 18 -5.71 -9.22 -12.99
CA PRO A 18 -7.12 -9.56 -13.10
C PRO A 18 -7.83 -9.38 -11.77
N LEU A 19 -9.08 -8.90 -11.83
CA LEU A 19 -9.97 -8.75 -10.68
C LEU A 19 -10.85 -9.99 -10.53
N SER A 20 -11.33 -10.22 -9.32
CA SER A 20 -12.35 -11.20 -8.98
C SER A 20 -13.68 -10.79 -9.60
N THR A 21 -14.43 -11.74 -10.14
CA THR A 21 -15.80 -11.50 -10.60
C THR A 21 -16.72 -11.51 -9.40
N VAL A 22 -17.48 -10.45 -9.22
CA VAL A 22 -18.41 -10.28 -8.10
C VAL A 22 -19.84 -10.29 -8.64
N ILE A 23 -20.71 -11.06 -8.00
CA ILE A 23 -22.14 -11.11 -8.28
C ILE A 23 -22.84 -10.39 -7.14
N GLU A 24 -23.55 -9.32 -7.46
CA GLU A 24 -24.31 -8.53 -6.52
C GLU A 24 -25.80 -8.61 -6.85
N SER A 25 -26.63 -8.43 -5.83
CA SER A 25 -28.07 -8.23 -6.01
C SER A 25 -28.36 -6.84 -6.56
N ALA A 26 -29.61 -6.59 -6.95
CA ALA A 26 -30.02 -5.27 -7.45
C ALA A 26 -29.85 -4.12 -6.43
N ASP A 27 -29.83 -4.45 -5.14
CA ASP A 27 -29.54 -3.56 -4.01
C ASP A 27 -28.04 -3.48 -3.64
N GLY A 28 -27.15 -4.08 -4.44
CA GLY A 28 -25.69 -4.00 -4.25
C GLY A 28 -25.14 -4.94 -3.17
N LYS A 29 -25.91 -5.94 -2.73
CA LYS A 29 -25.45 -6.91 -1.74
C LYS A 29 -24.67 -8.03 -2.44
N LEU A 30 -23.48 -8.33 -1.93
CA LEU A 30 -22.67 -9.45 -2.40
C LEU A 30 -23.43 -10.79 -2.28
N LEU A 31 -23.68 -11.42 -3.42
CA LEU A 31 -24.30 -12.77 -3.51
C LEU A 31 -23.24 -13.85 -3.70
N GLY A 32 -22.15 -13.55 -4.40
CA GLY A 32 -21.07 -14.49 -4.63
C GLY A 32 -19.87 -13.84 -5.29
N ALA A 33 -18.71 -14.50 -5.21
CA ALA A 33 -17.51 -14.03 -5.87
C ALA A 33 -16.69 -15.21 -6.41
N LYS A 34 -16.05 -15.00 -7.55
CA LYS A 34 -15.12 -15.94 -8.17
C LYS A 34 -13.71 -15.38 -8.08
N ILE A 35 -12.76 -16.23 -7.71
CA ILE A 35 -11.34 -15.90 -7.65
C ILE A 35 -10.85 -15.35 -9.01
N ALA A 36 -9.91 -14.40 -8.97
CA ALA A 36 -9.36 -13.83 -10.20
C ALA A 36 -8.60 -14.90 -11.02
N GLY A 37 -8.34 -14.61 -12.29
CA GLY A 37 -7.67 -15.54 -13.20
C GLY A 37 -6.26 -15.96 -12.77
N ASP A 38 -5.60 -15.16 -11.91
CA ASP A 38 -4.29 -15.44 -11.32
C ASP A 38 -4.38 -16.19 -9.97
N GLY A 39 -5.57 -16.63 -9.56
CA GLY A 39 -5.78 -17.35 -8.31
C GLY A 39 -5.71 -16.48 -7.06
N GLN A 40 -5.80 -15.15 -7.19
CA GLN A 40 -5.85 -14.22 -6.06
C GLN A 40 -7.27 -13.70 -5.81
N TRP A 41 -7.59 -13.44 -4.55
CA TRP A 41 -8.77 -12.64 -4.20
C TRP A 41 -8.43 -11.16 -4.40
N ARG A 42 -9.05 -10.54 -5.40
CA ARG A 42 -8.83 -9.14 -5.74
C ARG A 42 -10.14 -8.51 -6.17
N PHE A 43 -10.90 -8.02 -5.19
CA PHE A 43 -12.20 -7.41 -5.44
C PHE A 43 -12.05 -6.14 -6.30
N PRO A 44 -13.05 -5.80 -7.13
CA PRO A 44 -13.08 -4.55 -7.85
C PRO A 44 -13.09 -3.36 -6.89
N GLU A 45 -12.83 -2.17 -7.44
CA GLU A 45 -12.88 -0.92 -6.68
C GLU A 45 -14.26 -0.75 -6.01
N VAL A 46 -14.22 -0.34 -4.74
CA VAL A 46 -15.41 -0.07 -3.94
C VAL A 46 -15.36 1.38 -3.48
N ASP A 47 -16.53 2.03 -3.47
CA ASP A 47 -16.62 3.44 -3.07
C ASP A 47 -16.26 3.68 -1.60
N SER A 48 -16.39 2.64 -0.77
CA SER A 48 -16.08 2.73 0.65
C SER A 48 -15.70 1.39 1.26
N VAL A 49 -15.03 1.47 2.41
CA VAL A 49 -14.72 0.33 3.27
C VAL A 49 -15.37 0.53 4.65
N PRO A 50 -15.67 -0.55 5.39
CA PRO A 50 -16.25 -0.42 6.73
C PRO A 50 -15.42 0.48 7.64
N TYR A 51 -16.08 1.36 8.40
CA TYR A 51 -15.41 2.35 9.24
C TYR A 51 -14.38 1.71 10.20
N LYS A 52 -14.77 0.63 10.89
CA LYS A 52 -13.87 -0.09 11.81
C LYS A 52 -12.64 -0.66 11.09
N PHE A 53 -12.81 -1.17 9.87
CA PHE A 53 -11.70 -1.69 9.07
C PHE A 53 -10.71 -0.56 8.74
N LYS A 54 -11.21 0.57 8.25
CA LYS A 54 -10.40 1.77 7.97
C LYS A 54 -9.64 2.24 9.21
N GLN A 55 -10.29 2.29 10.38
CA GLN A 55 -9.63 2.69 11.63
C GLN A 55 -8.53 1.70 12.01
N CYS A 56 -8.83 0.40 12.07
CA CYS A 56 -7.85 -0.61 12.45
C CYS A 56 -6.63 -0.59 11.54
N ILE A 57 -6.84 -0.56 10.21
CA ILE A 57 -5.71 -0.63 9.28
C ILE A 57 -4.81 0.61 9.39
N VAL A 58 -5.37 1.80 9.53
CA VAL A 58 -4.59 3.01 9.76
C VAL A 58 -3.86 2.94 11.11
N TYR A 59 -4.53 2.57 12.21
CA TYR A 59 -3.86 2.52 13.51
C TYR A 59 -2.72 1.49 13.59
N PHE A 60 -2.88 0.31 12.99
CA PHE A 60 -1.89 -0.75 13.08
C PHE A 60 -0.77 -0.62 12.04
N GLU A 61 -1.09 -0.26 10.80
CA GLU A 61 -0.11 -0.20 9.71
C GLU A 61 0.50 1.19 9.53
N ASP A 62 -0.28 2.26 9.72
CA ASP A 62 0.15 3.62 9.38
C ASP A 62 -0.57 4.72 10.18
N GLU A 63 -0.25 4.82 11.47
CA GLU A 63 -0.93 5.69 12.44
C GLU A 63 -1.03 7.16 12.01
N TYR A 64 -0.09 7.62 11.18
CA TYR A 64 -0.02 9.00 10.70
C TYR A 64 -0.36 9.14 9.22
N PHE A 65 -1.10 8.18 8.66
CA PHE A 65 -1.46 8.12 7.23
C PHE A 65 -1.88 9.49 6.66
N TYR A 66 -2.76 10.20 7.37
CA TYR A 66 -3.28 11.53 6.95
C TYR A 66 -2.33 12.71 7.20
N ARG A 67 -1.11 12.48 7.68
CA ARG A 67 -0.18 13.54 8.14
C ARG A 67 1.19 13.45 7.48
N HIS A 68 1.36 12.62 6.45
CA HIS A 68 2.63 12.49 5.74
C HIS A 68 2.45 12.36 4.23
N PRO A 69 3.43 12.79 3.41
CA PRO A 69 3.38 12.65 1.96
C PRO A 69 3.89 11.26 1.54
N GLY A 70 3.20 10.20 1.94
CA GLY A 70 3.53 8.82 1.55
C GLY A 70 4.72 8.15 2.24
N PHE A 71 5.53 8.86 3.05
CA PHE A 71 6.53 8.24 3.92
C PHE A 71 6.58 8.89 5.30
N ASN A 72 6.88 8.11 6.34
CA ASN A 72 6.93 8.60 7.71
C ASN A 72 8.30 8.38 8.35
N PRO A 73 9.17 9.41 8.43
CA PRO A 73 10.50 9.28 9.01
C PRO A 73 10.45 8.99 10.52
N VAL A 74 9.44 9.48 11.23
CA VAL A 74 9.26 9.23 12.67
C VAL A 74 8.93 7.76 12.92
N SER A 75 8.04 7.16 12.14
CA SER A 75 7.69 5.74 12.24
C SER A 75 8.88 4.84 11.89
N ILE A 76 9.66 5.20 10.85
CA ILE A 76 10.89 4.49 10.50
C ILE A 76 11.89 4.53 11.66
N GLY A 77 12.18 5.71 12.21
CA GLY A 77 13.11 5.86 13.34
C GLY A 77 12.65 5.05 14.57
N LYS A 78 11.37 5.16 14.95
CA LYS A 78 10.78 4.37 16.06
C LYS A 78 10.90 2.86 15.82
N SER A 79 10.69 2.40 14.57
CA SER A 79 10.80 0.98 14.23
C SER A 79 12.24 0.47 14.34
N ILE A 80 13.22 1.26 13.91
CA ILE A 80 14.65 0.92 14.02
C ILE A 80 15.06 0.80 15.49
N VAL A 81 14.75 1.82 16.31
CA VAL A 81 15.09 1.82 17.75
C VAL A 81 14.46 0.61 18.45
N LYS A 82 13.19 0.31 18.16
CA LYS A 82 12.49 -0.84 18.75
C LYS A 82 13.11 -2.17 18.31
N ASN A 83 13.41 -2.33 17.02
CA ASN A 83 13.98 -3.57 16.49
C ASN A 83 15.41 -3.82 17.02
N ILE A 84 16.21 -2.77 17.22
CA ILE A 84 17.53 -2.87 17.88
C ILE A 84 17.36 -3.30 19.33
N LYS A 85 16.46 -2.67 20.07
CA LYS A 85 16.20 -2.99 21.49
C LYS A 85 15.72 -4.42 21.69
N GLU A 86 14.91 -4.93 20.78
CA GLU A 86 14.31 -6.26 20.83
C GLU A 86 15.18 -7.34 20.15
N GLY A 87 16.29 -6.95 19.50
CA GLY A 87 17.18 -7.87 18.77
C GLY A 87 16.55 -8.58 17.57
N ARG A 88 15.32 -8.21 17.17
CA ARG A 88 14.56 -8.80 16.07
C ARG A 88 13.62 -7.78 15.44
N ILE A 89 13.15 -8.05 14.23
CA ILE A 89 12.15 -7.20 13.58
C ILE A 89 10.79 -7.43 14.27
N VAL A 90 10.37 -6.49 15.12
CA VAL A 90 9.08 -6.51 15.83
C VAL A 90 8.07 -5.56 15.19
N ARG A 91 8.55 -4.46 14.58
CA ARG A 91 7.71 -3.47 13.91
C ARG A 91 8.29 -3.09 12.57
N GLY A 92 7.45 -3.03 11.55
CA GLY A 92 7.78 -2.43 10.26
C GLY A 92 7.64 -0.91 10.30
N GLY A 93 8.50 -0.19 9.57
CA GLY A 93 8.42 1.27 9.43
C GLY A 93 7.79 1.75 8.13
N SER A 94 7.11 0.87 7.37
CA SER A 94 6.57 1.24 6.06
C SER A 94 5.15 1.81 6.18
N THR A 95 4.85 2.86 5.42
CA THR A 95 3.52 3.46 5.29
C THR A 95 2.63 2.64 4.35
N LEU A 96 1.31 2.81 4.41
CA LEU A 96 0.36 2.15 3.51
C LEU A 96 0.69 2.46 2.04
N THR A 97 1.01 3.72 1.73
CA THR A 97 1.41 4.19 0.39
C THR A 97 2.65 3.45 -0.13
N GLN A 98 3.66 3.23 0.71
CA GLN A 98 4.82 2.41 0.34
C GLN A 98 4.44 0.96 0.07
N GLN A 99 3.48 0.41 0.83
CA GLN A 99 3.00 -0.95 0.57
C GLN A 99 2.29 -1.04 -0.79
N VAL A 100 1.49 -0.03 -1.16
CA VAL A 100 0.83 0.06 -2.47
C VAL A 100 1.85 0.08 -3.60
N ILE A 101 2.87 0.94 -3.52
CA ILE A 101 3.97 1.00 -4.49
C ILE A 101 4.73 -0.32 -4.59
N ARG A 102 4.97 -0.99 -3.46
CA ARG A 102 5.65 -2.28 -3.44
C ARG A 102 4.82 -3.36 -4.13
N LEU A 103 3.50 -3.37 -3.91
CA LEU A 103 2.58 -4.30 -4.55
C LEU A 103 2.51 -4.07 -6.07
N SER A 104 2.41 -2.82 -6.52
CA SER A 104 2.37 -2.49 -7.96
C SER A 104 3.66 -2.88 -8.70
N ARG A 105 4.78 -2.94 -7.98
CA ARG A 105 6.09 -3.36 -8.51
C ARG A 105 6.33 -4.87 -8.48
N LYS A 106 5.28 -5.68 -8.26
CA LYS A 106 5.32 -7.15 -8.28
C LYS A 106 6.31 -7.76 -7.28
N GLY A 107 6.48 -7.13 -6.11
CA GLY A 107 7.23 -7.71 -5.00
C GLY A 107 8.72 -7.93 -5.29
N LYS A 108 9.39 -6.94 -5.89
CA LYS A 108 10.86 -6.93 -6.04
C LYS A 108 11.57 -7.26 -4.72
N LYS A 109 12.79 -7.82 -4.83
CA LYS A 109 13.58 -8.25 -3.66
C LYS A 109 13.70 -7.14 -2.62
N ARG A 110 13.43 -7.48 -1.35
CA ARG A 110 13.56 -6.58 -0.20
C ARG A 110 15.02 -6.19 0.01
N THR A 111 15.42 -5.09 -0.62
CA THR A 111 16.77 -4.53 -0.55
C THR A 111 16.70 -3.06 -0.17
N TYR A 112 17.76 -2.53 0.44
CA TYR A 112 17.81 -1.11 0.81
C TYR A 112 17.62 -0.15 -0.39
N PRO A 113 18.19 -0.40 -1.59
CA PRO A 113 17.93 0.44 -2.76
C PRO A 113 16.46 0.43 -3.19
N GLU A 114 15.83 -0.75 -3.18
CA GLU A 114 14.40 -0.86 -3.50
C GLU A 114 13.57 -0.10 -2.46
N LYS A 115 13.96 -0.15 -1.18
CA LYS A 115 13.28 0.59 -0.12
C LYS A 115 13.39 2.11 -0.30
N PHE A 116 14.54 2.61 -0.73
CA PHE A 116 14.73 4.02 -1.05
C PHE A 116 13.84 4.45 -2.23
N LEU A 117 13.74 3.59 -3.24
CA LEU A 117 12.90 3.86 -4.40
C LEU A 117 11.41 3.78 -4.07
N GLU A 118 10.98 2.87 -3.19
CA GLU A 118 9.62 2.86 -2.62
C GLU A 118 9.27 4.19 -1.94
N ILE A 119 10.21 4.80 -1.20
CA ILE A 119 9.99 6.10 -0.55
C ILE A 119 9.73 7.19 -1.59
N ILE A 120 10.57 7.29 -2.63
CA ILE A 120 10.43 8.31 -3.68
C ILE A 120 9.12 8.14 -4.46
N LEU A 121 8.76 6.91 -4.81
CA LEU A 121 7.53 6.66 -5.54
C LEU A 121 6.29 6.85 -4.66
N ALA A 122 6.38 6.54 -3.37
CA ALA A 122 5.28 6.77 -2.44
C ALA A 122 5.01 8.27 -2.25
N THR A 123 6.05 9.11 -2.21
CA THR A 123 5.83 10.57 -2.20
C THR A 123 5.16 11.04 -3.48
N ARG A 124 5.49 10.45 -4.63
CA ARG A 124 4.85 10.79 -5.91
C ARG A 124 3.39 10.33 -6.00
N LEU A 125 3.02 9.27 -5.30
CA LEU A 125 1.64 8.77 -5.30
C LEU A 125 0.70 9.69 -4.50
N GLU A 126 1.22 10.39 -3.49
CA GLU A 126 0.44 11.26 -2.58
C GLU A 126 0.48 12.75 -2.97
N LEU A 127 1.46 13.15 -3.80
CA LEU A 127 1.67 14.51 -4.30
C LEU A 127 1.39 14.59 -5.81
#